data_AF-X0ZIP5-F1
#
_entry.id   AF-X0ZIP5-F1
#
_cell.length_a   1.000
_cell.length_b   1.000
_cell.length_c   1.000
_cell.angle_alpha   90.00
_cell.angle_beta   90.00
_cell.angle_gamma   90.00
#
_symmetry.space_group_name_H-M   'P 1'
#
loop_
_entity.id
_entity.type
_entity.pdbx_description
1 polymer ?
#
loop_
_entity_poly.entity_id
_entity_poly.type
_entity_poly.pdbx_seq_one_letter_code
_entity_poly.pdbx_strand_id
1 'polypeptide(L)'
;AINPEMLARLDEFRDPQAAVDYLKNEGVRYAVVLPECAPAVTGYLSTQDVIDYCRNQDMLIPFAGLDPNTDPEPAKKLEMYVREHGVKGVKLLPSFQYFYIN
;
A
#
# COMPACT_ATOMS: atom_id res chain seq x y z
N ALA A 1 10.86 -18.56 -7.30
CA ALA A 1 11.67 -17.65 -8.13
C ALA A 1 10.77 -16.51 -8.60
N ILE A 2 11.28 -15.27 -8.64
CA ILE A 2 10.53 -14.12 -9.19
C ILE A 2 10.34 -14.34 -10.70
N ASN A 3 9.14 -14.04 -11.22
CA ASN A 3 8.87 -14.09 -12.66
C ASN A 3 9.80 -13.10 -13.39
N PRO A 4 10.68 -13.57 -14.31
CA PRO A 4 11.63 -12.71 -15.02
C PRO A 4 10.95 -11.59 -15.84
N GLU A 5 9.77 -11.86 -16.39
CA GLU A 5 9.00 -10.88 -17.15
C GLU A 5 8.47 -9.76 -16.26
N MET A 6 8.03 -10.09 -15.04
CA MET A 6 7.68 -9.09 -14.05
C MET A 6 8.89 -8.24 -13.66
N LEU A 7 10.05 -8.87 -13.45
CA LEU A 7 11.27 -8.17 -13.04
C LEU A 7 11.68 -7.11 -14.08
N ALA A 8 11.55 -7.43 -15.37
CA ALA A 8 11.86 -6.50 -16.45
C ALA A 8 10.92 -5.28 -16.53
N ARG A 9 9.71 -5.40 -15.96
CA ARG A 9 8.64 -4.38 -16.03
C ARG A 9 8.43 -3.61 -14.73
N LEU A 10 9.21 -3.91 -13.69
CA LEU A 10 9.05 -3.30 -12.36
C LEU A 10 9.03 -1.77 -12.38
N ASP A 11 9.89 -1.15 -13.19
CA ASP A 11 9.95 0.31 -13.28
C ASP A 11 8.72 0.91 -13.98
N GLU A 12 8.03 0.17 -14.85
CA GLU A 12 6.77 0.60 -15.47
C GLU A 12 5.68 0.77 -14.42
N PHE A 13 5.66 -0.08 -13.39
CA PHE A 13 4.65 -0.05 -12.34
C PHE A 13 4.76 1.14 -11.39
N ARG A 14 5.76 2.01 -11.56
CA ARG A 14 5.73 3.34 -10.94
C ARG A 14 4.59 4.20 -11.48
N ASP A 15 4.16 3.98 -12.72
CA ASP A 15 2.93 4.52 -13.26
C ASP A 15 1.74 3.63 -12.85
N PRO A 16 0.77 4.15 -12.09
CA PRO A 16 -0.38 3.37 -11.68
C PRO A 16 -1.24 2.89 -12.86
N GLN A 17 -1.26 3.60 -13.99
CA GLN A 17 -2.02 3.16 -15.16
C GLN A 17 -1.41 1.89 -15.77
N ALA A 18 -0.08 1.84 -15.90
CA ALA A 18 0.62 0.67 -16.41
C ALA A 18 0.39 -0.57 -15.52
N ALA A 19 0.38 -0.39 -14.20
CA ALA A 19 0.05 -1.46 -13.26
C ALA A 19 -1.40 -1.93 -13.40
N VAL A 20 -2.35 -1.00 -13.52
CA VAL A 20 -3.78 -1.32 -13.71
C VAL A 20 -4.00 -2.09 -15.02
N ASP A 21 -3.38 -1.67 -16.12
CA ASP A 21 -3.53 -2.32 -17.41
C ASP A 21 -2.95 -3.74 -17.38
N TYR A 22 -1.80 -3.93 -16.74
CA TYR A 22 -1.23 -5.25 -16.51
C TYR A 22 -2.18 -6.15 -15.71
N LEU A 23 -2.65 -5.68 -14.55
CA LEU A 23 -3.53 -6.47 -13.68
C LEU A 23 -4.87 -6.81 -14.37
N LYS A 24 -5.43 -5.90 -15.16
CA LYS A 24 -6.62 -6.16 -15.97
C LYS A 24 -6.38 -7.25 -17.01
N ASN A 25 -5.23 -7.23 -17.69
CA ASN A 25 -4.86 -8.26 -18.66
C ASN A 25 -4.70 -9.65 -18.02
N GLU A 26 -4.28 -9.71 -16.75
CA GLU A 26 -4.22 -10.93 -15.94
C GLU A 26 -5.60 -11.34 -15.36
N GLY A 27 -6.68 -10.62 -15.68
CA GLY A 27 -8.03 -10.91 -15.19
C GLY A 27 -8.29 -10.51 -13.74
N VAL A 28 -7.44 -9.67 -13.15
CA VAL A 28 -7.62 -9.15 -11.79
C VAL A 28 -8.69 -8.06 -11.81
N ARG A 29 -9.66 -8.16 -10.90
CA ARG A 29 -10.77 -7.19 -10.80
C ARG A 29 -10.48 -6.01 -9.87
N TYR A 30 -9.81 -6.27 -8.75
CA TYR A 30 -9.40 -5.27 -7.77
C TYR A 30 -8.03 -5.65 -7.19
N ALA A 31 -7.23 -4.65 -6.84
CA ALA A 31 -5.93 -4.86 -6.20
C ALA A 31 -5.77 -3.95 -4.98
N VAL A 32 -5.24 -4.51 -3.90
CA VAL A 32 -4.89 -3.75 -2.70
C VAL A 32 -3.47 -3.22 -2.85
N VAL A 33 -3.29 -1.92 -2.63
CA VAL A 33 -1.98 -1.27 -2.63
C VAL A 33 -1.56 -0.99 -1.19
N LEU A 34 -0.33 -1.37 -0.87
CA LEU A 34 0.17 -1.43 0.49
C LEU A 34 1.38 -0.50 0.67
N PRO A 35 1.46 0.25 1.77
CA PRO A 35 2.65 1.02 2.10
C PRO A 35 3.75 0.07 2.56
N GLU A 36 4.98 0.57 2.53
CA GLU A 36 6.15 -0.16 3.03
C GLU A 36 6.82 0.67 4.10
N CYS A 37 6.81 0.20 5.35
CA CYS A 37 7.31 0.96 6.49
C CYS A 37 8.40 0.18 7.22
N ALA A 38 9.43 -0.27 6.50
CA ALA A 38 10.63 -0.86 7.07
C ALA A 38 11.90 -0.20 6.49
N PRO A 39 12.20 1.04 6.93
CA PRO A 39 13.30 1.85 6.39
C PRO A 39 14.67 1.17 6.47
N ALA A 40 14.85 0.31 7.47
CA ALA A 40 16.11 -0.40 7.71
C ALA A 40 16.37 -1.56 6.73
N VAL A 41 15.37 -2.02 5.97
CA VAL A 41 15.48 -3.25 5.18
C VAL A 41 14.95 -3.09 3.75
N THR A 42 13.68 -2.73 3.61
CA THR A 42 12.93 -2.74 2.35
C THR A 42 12.64 -1.33 1.83
N GLY A 43 12.75 -0.33 2.70
CA GLY A 43 12.54 1.07 2.36
C GLY A 43 11.34 1.69 3.08
N TYR A 44 10.98 2.89 2.65
CA TYR A 44 9.89 3.67 3.21
C TYR A 44 9.01 4.25 2.10
N LEU A 45 7.77 3.77 2.03
CA LEU A 45 6.67 4.30 1.25
C LEU A 45 5.51 4.54 2.21
N SER A 46 5.12 5.79 2.34
CA SER A 46 4.10 6.21 3.28
C SER A 46 2.69 5.84 2.81
N THR A 47 1.73 5.88 3.74
CA THR A 47 0.29 5.79 3.39
C THR A 47 -0.12 6.88 2.40
N GLN A 48 0.49 8.06 2.45
CA GLN A 48 0.18 9.14 1.50
C GLN A 48 0.62 8.79 0.09
N ASP A 49 1.81 8.21 -0.07
CA ASP A 49 2.32 7.77 -1.38
C ASP A 49 1.38 6.73 -2.01
N VAL A 50 0.83 5.82 -1.20
CA VAL A 50 -0.16 4.83 -1.63
C VAL A 50 -1.48 5.47 -2.03
N ILE A 51 -1.99 6.43 -1.25
CA ILE A 51 -3.21 7.17 -1.56
C ILE A 51 -3.05 7.90 -2.90
N ASP A 52 -1.91 8.55 -3.10
CA ASP A 52 -1.63 9.29 -4.32
C ASP A 52 -1.48 8.37 -5.53
N TYR A 53 -0.84 7.21 -5.36
CA TYR A 53 -0.74 6.18 -6.39
C TYR A 53 -2.11 5.61 -6.81
N CYS A 54 -3.04 5.42 -5.86
CA CYS A 54 -4.38 4.91 -6.14
C CYS A 54 -5.34 5.98 -6.71
N ARG A 55 -4.93 7.25 -6.73
CA ARG A 55 -5.82 8.35 -7.10
C ARG A 55 -6.30 8.18 -8.54
N ASN A 56 -7.62 8.32 -8.74
CA ASN A 56 -8.31 8.15 -10.02
C ASN A 56 -8.22 6.74 -10.62
N GLN A 57 -7.87 5.72 -9.83
CA GLN A 57 -7.78 4.33 -10.28
C GLN A 57 -8.80 3.46 -9.53
N ASP A 58 -10.02 3.33 -10.05
CA ASP A 58 -11.14 2.62 -9.39
C ASP A 58 -10.83 1.15 -9.01
N MET A 59 -9.87 0.54 -9.69
CA MET A 59 -9.43 -0.83 -9.43
C MET A 59 -8.51 -0.94 -8.20
N LEU A 60 -7.80 0.12 -7.85
CA LEU A 60 -6.79 0.14 -6.81
C LEU A 60 -7.40 0.58 -5.48
N ILE A 61 -7.18 -0.23 -4.44
CA ILE A 61 -7.74 -0.02 -3.11
C ILE A 61 -6.60 0.33 -2.15
N PRO A 62 -6.51 1.58 -1.65
CA PRO A 62 -5.45 1.97 -0.75
C PRO A 62 -5.68 1.40 0.66
N PHE A 63 -4.63 0.84 1.24
CA PHE A 63 -4.57 0.45 2.65
C PHE A 63 -3.59 1.37 3.40
N ALA A 64 -3.85 1.64 4.68
CA ALA A 64 -2.99 2.46 5.51
C ALA A 64 -1.94 1.62 6.26
N GLY A 65 -0.73 2.17 6.37
CA GLY A 65 0.29 1.76 7.32
C GLY A 65 0.27 2.75 8.49
N LEU A 66 0.13 2.22 9.70
CA LEU A 66 0.14 2.98 10.95
C LEU A 66 1.03 2.25 11.93
N ASP A 67 1.83 2.99 12.68
CA ASP A 67 2.70 2.45 13.70
C ASP A 67 2.35 3.10 15.05
N PRO A 68 1.67 2.39 15.96
CA PRO A 68 1.32 2.93 17.27
C PRO A 68 2.53 3.38 18.10
N ASN A 69 3.74 2.94 17.77
CA ASN A 69 4.96 3.33 18.47
C ASN A 69 5.51 4.70 18.01
N THR A 70 5.12 5.16 16.82
CA THR A 70 5.64 6.40 16.22
C THR A 70 4.55 7.39 15.81
N ASP A 71 3.32 6.94 15.60
CA ASP A 71 2.14 7.78 15.37
C ASP A 71 1.52 8.22 16.71
N PRO A 72 1.45 9.52 17.03
CA PRO A 72 0.91 10.00 18.31
C PRO A 72 -0.59 9.72 18.51
N GLU A 73 -1.39 9.76 17.43
CA GLU A 73 -2.84 9.56 17.45
C GLU A 73 -3.27 8.60 16.31
N PRO A 74 -2.88 7.31 16.35
CA PRO A 74 -3.02 6.39 15.21
C PRO A 74 -4.48 6.15 14.81
N ALA A 75 -5.40 6.12 15.79
CA ALA A 75 -6.83 5.96 15.54
C ALA A 75 -7.43 7.16 14.77
N LYS A 76 -7.09 8.38 15.19
CA LYS A 76 -7.55 9.62 14.55
C LYS A 76 -6.96 9.77 13.14
N LYS A 77 -5.69 9.38 12.99
CA LYS A 77 -5.02 9.35 11.68
C LYS A 77 -5.68 8.34 10.73
N LEU A 78 -6.04 7.15 11.23
CA LEU A 78 -6.81 6.18 10.45
C LEU A 78 -8.18 6.72 10.04
N GLU A 79 -8.89 7.35 10.97
CA GLU A 79 -10.21 7.93 10.71
C GLU A 79 -10.16 8.98 9.59
N MET A 80 -9.14 9.85 9.61
CA MET A 80 -8.89 10.82 8.53
C MET A 80 -8.65 10.10 7.19
N TYR A 81 -7.79 9.08 7.14
CA TYR A 81 -7.54 8.32 5.91
C TYR A 81 -8.80 7.64 5.34
N VAL A 82 -9.66 7.11 6.21
CA VAL A 82 -10.91 6.48 5.79
C VAL A 82 -11.91 7.52 5.26
N ARG A 83 -12.09 8.64 5.99
CA ARG A 83 -13.09 9.66 5.66
C ARG A 83 -12.70 10.51 4.46
N GLU A 84 -11.44 10.90 4.35
CA GLU A 84 -10.97 11.88 3.37
C GLU A 84 -10.32 11.24 2.14
N HIS A 85 -9.74 10.04 2.30
CA HIS A 85 -8.94 9.39 1.24
C HIS A 85 -9.46 8.02 0.81
N GLY A 86 -10.60 7.57 1.35
CA GLY A 86 -11.25 6.34 0.92
C GLY A 86 -10.50 5.05 1.25
N VAL A 87 -9.51 5.11 2.15
CA VAL A 87 -8.77 3.93 2.62
C VAL A 87 -9.73 2.87 3.15
N LYS A 88 -9.49 1.60 2.79
CA LYS A 88 -10.40 0.47 3.10
C LYS A 88 -9.84 -0.55 4.09
N GLY A 89 -8.60 -0.39 4.53
CA GLY A 89 -7.98 -1.32 5.47
C GLY A 89 -6.61 -0.86 5.94
N VAL A 90 -5.96 -1.71 6.74
CA VAL A 90 -4.64 -1.45 7.31
C VAL A 90 -3.67 -2.60 7.02
N LYS A 91 -2.40 -2.26 6.75
CA LYS A 91 -1.28 -3.20 6.75
C LYS A 91 -0.54 -3.05 8.08
N LEU A 92 -0.46 -4.16 8.82
CA LEU A 92 0.38 -4.27 9.99
C LEU A 92 1.67 -4.99 9.61
N LEU A 93 2.79 -4.54 10.16
CA LEU A 93 4.10 -5.19 10.07
C LEU A 93 4.50 -5.69 11.47
N PRO A 94 4.03 -6.88 11.89
CA PRO A 94 4.17 -7.34 13.28
C PRO A 94 5.60 -7.32 13.81
N SER A 95 6.58 -7.79 13.02
CA SER A 95 7.98 -7.88 13.45
C SER A 95 8.65 -6.51 13.65
N PHE A 96 8.19 -5.46 12.97
CA PHE A 96 8.78 -4.11 13.07
C PHE A 96 7.99 -3.18 13.98
N GLN A 97 6.69 -3.43 14.12
CA GLN A 97 5.76 -2.61 14.90
C GLN A 97 5.37 -3.27 16.24
N TYR A 98 5.96 -4.44 16.53
CA TYR A 98 5.76 -5.19 17.78
C TYR A 98 4.29 -5.56 18.05
N PHE A 99 3.55 -5.93 17.00
CA PHE A 99 2.21 -6.51 17.17
C PHE A 99 2.33 -7.98 17.55
N TYR A 100 1.69 -8.35 18.66
CA TYR A 100 1.61 -9.73 19.14
C TYR A 100 0.17 -10.24 19.00
N ILE A 101 0.02 -11.52 18.69
CA ILE A 101 -1.29 -12.18 18.62
C ILE A 101 -1.65 -12.57 20.05
N ASN A 102 -2.78 -12.06 20.55
CA ASN A 102 -3.31 -12.37 21.87
C ASN A 102 -4.71 -12.96 21.77
#